data_AF-A0A8H7NFG7-F1
#
_entry.id   AF-A0A8H7NFG7-F1
#
_cell.length_a   1.000
_cell.length_b   1.000
_cell.length_c   1.000
_cell.angle_alpha   90.00
_cell.angle_beta   90.00
_cell.angle_gamma   90.00
#
_symmetry.space_group_name_H-M   'P 1'
#
loop_
_entity.id
_entity.type
_entity.pdbx_description
1 polymer ?
#
loop_
_entity_poly.entity_id
_entity_poly.type
_entity_poly.pdbx_seq_one_letter_code
_entity_poly.pdbx_strand_id
1 'polypeptide(L)'
;MRRGGIGCWVGRPLLQGPPGGEQGHFVLMTDLEEAETQAKLNMEHLPSGRTAALAYENLDWEEGRRGNFGTQTKARRWDLVMLSDCTYNVDMLPALVETLSALHASNKAHSGDKAEEWTSRVFLATKPRHPSEKALFDLMTQYGWQKAAEQVIPLPILGSDPESVELYLFEQRDNRKK
;
A
#
# COMPACT_ATOMS: atom_id res chain seq x y z
N MET A 1 11.08 9.12 -20.67
CA MET A 1 10.12 8.01 -20.54
C MET A 1 9.91 7.77 -19.05
N ARG A 2 8.96 8.48 -18.42
CA ARG A 2 8.71 8.38 -16.98
C ARG A 2 7.84 7.13 -16.74
N ARG A 3 8.38 6.11 -16.08
CA ARG A 3 7.61 4.95 -15.65
C ARG A 3 6.85 5.39 -14.39
N GLY A 4 5.57 5.71 -14.54
CA GLY A 4 4.68 5.93 -13.39
C GLY A 4 4.50 4.60 -12.66
N GLY A 5 5.04 4.50 -11.45
CA GLY A 5 4.73 3.40 -10.55
C GLY A 5 3.35 3.64 -10.00
N ILE A 6 2.39 2.77 -10.32
CA ILE A 6 1.02 2.86 -9.82
C ILE A 6 1.08 2.70 -8.29
N GLY A 7 0.73 3.77 -7.60
CA GLY A 7 0.79 3.85 -6.15
C GLY A 7 -0.19 2.94 -5.41
N CYS A 8 0.21 2.68 -4.16
CA CYS A 8 -0.52 2.08 -3.04
C CYS A 8 -1.89 1.46 -3.36
N TRP A 9 -1.97 0.13 -3.46
CA TRP A 9 -3.25 -0.56 -3.53
C TRP A 9 -3.74 -0.88 -2.14
N VAL A 10 -4.98 -0.51 -1.82
CA VAL A 10 -5.51 -0.79 -0.49
C VAL A 10 -6.76 -1.66 -0.57
N GLY A 11 -6.67 -2.89 -0.03
CA GLY A 11 -7.66 -3.96 -0.23
C GLY A 11 -8.46 -4.32 1.03
N ARG A 12 -9.80 -4.47 0.91
CA ARG A 12 -10.70 -5.04 1.94
C ARG A 12 -11.91 -5.78 1.36
N PRO A 13 -12.39 -6.91 1.89
CA PRO A 13 -13.73 -7.44 1.56
C PRO A 13 -14.88 -6.51 2.01
N LEU A 14 -15.84 -6.26 1.11
CA LEU A 14 -17.11 -5.54 1.31
C LEU A 14 -18.03 -6.37 2.21
N LEU A 15 -18.41 -5.82 3.36
CA LEU A 15 -19.34 -6.47 4.29
C LEU A 15 -20.82 -6.22 3.98
N GLN A 16 -21.15 -5.40 2.98
CA GLN A 16 -22.55 -5.09 2.64
C GLN A 16 -22.80 -5.32 1.15
N GLY A 17 -22.94 -6.60 0.78
CA GLY A 17 -23.66 -7.01 -0.43
C GLY A 17 -25.12 -7.31 -0.11
N PRO A 18 -26.03 -7.29 -1.11
CA PRO A 18 -27.42 -7.72 -0.93
C PRO A 18 -27.47 -9.16 -0.38
N PRO A 19 -28.56 -9.57 0.31
CA PRO A 19 -28.66 -10.92 0.87
C PRO A 19 -28.63 -11.94 -0.28
N GLY A 20 -27.48 -12.60 -0.45
CA GLY A 20 -27.18 -13.52 -1.56
C GLY A 20 -26.07 -13.09 -2.53
N GLY A 21 -25.43 -11.93 -2.34
CA GLY A 21 -24.31 -11.45 -3.17
C GLY A 21 -22.93 -11.76 -2.59
N GLU A 22 -22.01 -12.23 -3.43
CA GLU A 22 -20.62 -12.58 -3.08
C GLU A 22 -19.89 -11.43 -2.34
N GLN A 23 -19.04 -11.79 -1.36
CA GLN A 23 -18.16 -10.86 -0.66
C GLN A 23 -17.12 -10.29 -1.65
N GLY A 24 -17.41 -9.13 -2.22
CA GLY A 24 -16.48 -8.49 -3.16
C GLY A 24 -15.33 -7.79 -2.45
N HIS A 25 -14.14 -7.73 -3.03
CA HIS A 25 -13.06 -6.89 -2.49
C HIS A 25 -13.29 -5.41 -2.86
N PHE A 26 -12.71 -4.49 -2.11
CA PHE A 26 -12.66 -3.07 -2.43
C PHE A 26 -11.21 -2.67 -2.51
N VAL A 27 -10.86 -2.05 -3.61
CA VAL A 27 -9.51 -1.61 -3.93
C VAL A 27 -9.55 -0.11 -4.14
N LEU A 28 -8.78 0.62 -3.34
CA LEU A 28 -8.47 2.02 -3.59
C LEU A 28 -7.08 2.11 -4.20
N MET A 29 -7.01 2.71 -5.37
CA MET A 29 -5.76 3.14 -5.98
C MET A 29 -5.48 4.58 -5.59
N THR A 30 -4.21 4.89 -5.33
CA THR A 30 -3.80 6.25 -5.02
C THR A 30 -2.50 6.61 -5.72
N ASP A 31 -2.40 7.83 -6.21
CA ASP A 31 -1.20 8.37 -6.81
C ASP A 31 -1.18 9.89 -6.68
N LEU A 32 -0.17 10.57 -7.22
CA LEU A 32 -0.17 12.02 -7.34
C LEU A 32 -1.20 12.48 -8.39
N GLU A 33 -1.60 13.75 -8.30
CA GLU A 33 -2.61 14.34 -9.20
C GLU A 33 -2.24 14.19 -10.69
N GLU A 34 -0.96 14.25 -11.02
CA GLU A 34 -0.47 14.12 -12.39
C GLU A 34 -0.72 12.72 -12.98
N ALA A 35 -0.88 11.69 -12.15
CA ALA A 35 -1.13 10.32 -12.58
C ALA A 35 -2.63 9.98 -12.66
N GLU A 36 -3.51 10.83 -12.13
CA GLU A 36 -4.95 10.56 -12.01
C GLU A 36 -5.61 10.19 -13.34
N THR A 37 -5.36 10.95 -14.38
CA THR A 37 -5.99 10.72 -15.70
C THR A 37 -5.59 9.36 -16.25
N GLN A 38 -4.31 9.01 -16.18
CA GLN A 38 -3.82 7.73 -16.69
C GLN A 38 -4.30 6.56 -15.83
N ALA A 39 -4.32 6.73 -14.50
CA ALA A 39 -4.84 5.72 -13.58
C ALA A 39 -6.30 5.40 -13.87
N LYS A 40 -7.15 6.42 -14.00
CA LYS A 40 -8.58 6.27 -14.31
C LYS A 40 -8.82 5.62 -15.68
N LEU A 41 -8.08 6.03 -16.71
CA LEU A 41 -8.16 5.37 -18.02
C LEU A 41 -7.82 3.89 -17.91
N ASN A 42 -6.76 3.51 -17.20
CA ASN A 42 -6.40 2.11 -17.01
C ASN A 42 -7.50 1.31 -16.27
N MET A 43 -8.21 1.93 -15.31
CA MET A 43 -9.34 1.31 -14.61
C MET A 43 -10.51 0.97 -15.53
N GLU A 44 -10.78 1.81 -16.52
CA GLU A 44 -11.89 1.63 -17.46
C GLU A 44 -11.65 0.45 -18.39
N HIS A 45 -10.38 0.17 -18.72
CA HIS A 45 -9.98 -0.94 -19.59
C HIS A 45 -9.96 -2.31 -18.89
N LEU A 46 -10.13 -2.36 -17.57
CA LEU A 46 -10.22 -3.62 -16.84
C LEU A 46 -11.54 -4.35 -17.17
N PRO A 47 -11.52 -5.68 -17.36
CA PRO A 47 -12.66 -6.45 -17.81
C PRO A 47 -13.89 -6.32 -16.91
N SER A 48 -15.07 -6.43 -17.51
CA SER A 48 -16.37 -6.49 -16.83
C SER A 48 -16.51 -7.82 -16.06
N GLY A 49 -17.14 -7.82 -14.88
CA GLY A 49 -17.29 -9.02 -14.03
C GLY A 49 -16.27 -9.13 -12.88
N ARG A 50 -15.76 -8.00 -12.40
CA ARG A 50 -14.79 -7.96 -11.29
C ARG A 50 -15.45 -8.39 -9.99
N THR A 51 -14.76 -9.24 -9.24
CA THR A 51 -15.08 -9.55 -7.84
C THR A 51 -14.65 -8.41 -6.90
N ALA A 52 -14.01 -7.35 -7.43
CA ALA A 52 -13.56 -6.22 -6.66
C ALA A 52 -14.14 -4.89 -7.16
N ALA A 53 -14.71 -4.10 -6.26
CA ALA A 53 -15.01 -2.68 -6.47
C ALA A 53 -13.69 -1.88 -6.48
N LEU A 54 -13.56 -0.98 -7.44
CA LEU A 54 -12.35 -0.18 -7.65
C LEU A 54 -12.67 1.30 -7.52
N ALA A 55 -11.86 2.02 -6.78
CA ALA A 55 -11.92 3.48 -6.64
C ALA A 55 -10.53 4.08 -6.80
N TYR A 56 -10.48 5.39 -7.01
CA TYR A 56 -9.25 6.15 -7.11
C TYR A 56 -9.35 7.43 -6.26
N GLU A 57 -8.26 7.79 -5.59
CA GLU A 57 -8.11 9.05 -4.84
C GLU A 57 -6.65 9.51 -4.87
N ASN A 58 -6.41 10.81 -5.07
CA ASN A 58 -5.04 11.34 -5.01
C ASN A 58 -4.47 11.24 -3.59
N LEU A 59 -3.20 10.83 -3.48
CA LEU A 59 -2.46 10.76 -2.23
C LEU A 59 -1.02 11.21 -2.43
N ASP A 60 -0.72 12.42 -1.98
CA ASP A 60 0.65 12.87 -1.77
C ASP A 60 1.14 12.37 -0.40
N TRP A 61 2.29 11.70 -0.36
CA TRP A 61 2.88 11.21 0.89
C TRP A 61 3.32 12.34 1.83
N GLU A 62 3.61 13.54 1.32
CA GLU A 62 3.91 14.72 2.16
C GLU A 62 2.68 15.20 2.94
N GLU A 63 1.48 14.98 2.39
CA GLU A 63 0.22 15.24 3.08
C GLU A 63 -0.22 14.02 3.89
N GLY A 64 -0.03 12.81 3.34
CA GLY A 64 -0.34 11.54 3.99
C GLY A 64 0.39 11.35 5.31
N ARG A 65 1.68 11.72 5.39
CA ARG A 65 2.48 11.66 6.64
C ARG A 65 1.92 12.54 7.76
N ARG A 66 1.17 13.58 7.41
CA ARG A 66 0.48 14.48 8.35
C ARG A 66 -0.91 13.98 8.72
N GLY A 67 -1.35 12.85 8.17
CA GLY A 67 -2.71 12.32 8.31
C GLY A 67 -3.74 13.04 7.43
N ASN A 68 -3.30 13.88 6.48
CA ASN A 68 -4.18 14.59 5.55
C ASN A 68 -4.62 13.68 4.41
N PHE A 69 -5.46 12.70 4.75
CA PHE A 69 -6.03 11.78 3.78
C PHE A 69 -7.35 12.32 3.19
N GLY A 70 -7.64 11.92 1.95
CA GLY A 70 -8.92 12.19 1.31
C GLY A 70 -10.07 11.36 1.88
N THR A 71 -11.28 11.63 1.37
CA THR A 71 -12.53 11.03 1.85
C THR A 71 -12.53 9.51 1.70
N GLN A 72 -12.01 8.95 0.60
CA GLN A 72 -12.02 7.51 0.36
C GLN A 72 -11.05 6.80 1.29
N THR A 73 -9.83 7.33 1.45
CA THR A 73 -8.80 6.80 2.35
C THR A 73 -9.27 6.83 3.80
N LYS A 74 -10.02 7.87 4.21
CA LYS A 74 -10.59 8.00 5.56
C LYS A 74 -11.90 7.24 5.77
N ALA A 75 -12.56 6.76 4.73
CA ALA A 75 -13.90 6.20 4.88
C ALA A 75 -13.94 4.83 5.56
N ARG A 76 -12.80 4.13 5.66
CA ARG A 76 -12.74 2.74 6.11
C ARG A 76 -11.35 2.37 6.62
N ARG A 77 -11.29 1.18 7.23
CA ARG A 77 -10.02 0.49 7.48
C ARG A 77 -9.53 -0.27 6.26
N TRP A 78 -8.24 -0.48 6.27
CA TRP A 78 -7.47 -1.05 5.19
C TRP A 78 -6.70 -2.28 5.66
N ASP A 79 -7.14 -3.48 5.23
CA ASP A 79 -6.55 -4.74 5.68
C ASP A 79 -5.12 -4.94 5.12
N LEU A 80 -4.88 -4.44 3.90
CA LEU A 80 -3.61 -4.56 3.19
C LEU A 80 -3.34 -3.30 2.38
N VAL A 81 -2.13 -2.75 2.51
CA VAL A 81 -1.56 -1.72 1.63
C VAL A 81 -0.51 -2.39 0.73
N MET A 82 -0.53 -2.19 -0.58
CA MET A 82 0.44 -2.78 -1.50
C MET A 82 1.23 -1.69 -2.21
N LEU A 83 2.55 -1.78 -2.12
CA LEU A 83 3.50 -0.88 -2.76
C LEU A 83 4.20 -1.66 -3.88
N SER A 84 4.22 -1.11 -5.08
CA SER A 84 4.88 -1.72 -6.23
C SER A 84 5.90 -0.76 -6.83
N ASP A 85 7.18 -1.11 -6.68
CA ASP A 85 8.33 -0.46 -7.30
C ASP A 85 8.41 1.06 -7.09
N CYS A 86 7.97 1.53 -5.91
CA CYS A 86 7.89 2.95 -5.57
C CYS A 86 9.02 3.43 -4.64
N THR A 87 10.09 2.63 -4.51
CA THR A 87 11.20 2.88 -3.56
C THR A 87 12.42 3.54 -4.19
N TYR A 88 12.34 3.92 -5.46
CA TYR A 88 13.47 4.48 -6.22
C TYR A 88 13.81 5.93 -5.83
N ASN A 89 12.84 6.68 -5.28
CA ASN A 89 13.05 8.04 -4.81
C ASN A 89 13.35 8.02 -3.31
N VAL A 90 14.64 7.92 -2.97
CA VAL A 90 15.10 7.76 -1.58
C VAL A 90 14.70 8.92 -0.68
N ASP A 91 14.59 10.13 -1.22
CA ASP A 91 14.21 11.33 -0.48
C ASP A 91 12.75 11.28 0.02
N MET A 92 11.92 10.46 -0.65
CA MET A 92 10.50 10.30 -0.31
C MET A 92 10.23 9.11 0.63
N LEU A 93 11.25 8.29 0.95
CA LEU A 93 11.07 7.14 1.85
C LEU A 93 10.59 7.52 3.25
N PRO A 94 11.08 8.61 3.88
CA PRO A 94 10.55 9.05 5.17
C PRO A 94 9.06 9.40 5.08
N ALA A 95 8.67 10.19 4.08
CA ALA A 95 7.27 10.57 3.88
C ALA A 95 6.37 9.36 3.63
N LEU A 96 6.85 8.36 2.87
CA LEU A 96 6.15 7.10 2.64
C LEU A 96 5.94 6.32 3.95
N VAL A 97 6.99 6.09 4.74
CA VAL A 97 6.89 5.33 6.00
C VAL A 97 6.01 6.04 7.02
N GLU A 98 6.12 7.37 7.12
CA GLU A 98 5.24 8.18 7.96
C GLU A 98 3.78 8.11 7.48
N THR A 99 3.54 8.11 6.17
CA THR A 99 2.19 7.94 5.60
C THR A 99 1.58 6.59 5.97
N LEU A 100 2.36 5.50 5.85
CA LEU A 100 1.92 4.16 6.27
C LEU A 100 1.56 4.15 7.76
N SER A 101 2.37 4.80 8.59
CA SER A 101 2.18 4.88 10.04
C SER A 101 0.95 5.72 10.40
N ALA A 102 0.72 6.83 9.70
CA ALA A 102 -0.48 7.65 9.84
C ALA A 102 -1.74 6.88 9.39
N LEU A 103 -1.64 6.05 8.34
CA LEU A 103 -2.72 5.18 7.91
C LEU A 103 -3.01 4.07 8.93
N HIS A 104 -1.98 3.49 9.57
CA HIS A 104 -2.16 2.57 10.69
C HIS A 104 -2.89 3.26 11.86
N ALA A 105 -2.53 4.49 12.21
CA ALA A 105 -3.25 5.27 13.22
C ALA A 105 -4.72 5.53 12.83
N SER A 106 -4.99 5.89 11.58
CA SER A 106 -6.34 6.05 11.04
C SER A 106 -7.16 4.75 11.13
N ASN A 107 -6.56 3.61 10.76
CA ASN A 107 -7.18 2.29 10.89
C ASN A 107 -7.57 2.01 12.35
N LYS A 108 -6.69 2.32 13.31
CA LYS A 108 -6.99 2.14 14.74
C LYS A 108 -8.14 3.02 15.22
N ALA A 109 -8.21 4.28 14.78
CA ALA A 109 -9.28 5.20 15.17
C ALA A 109 -10.68 4.69 14.75
N HIS A 110 -10.75 3.96 13.63
CA HIS A 110 -12.00 3.33 13.19
C HIS A 110 -12.46 2.17 14.10
N SER A 111 -11.63 1.66 15.02
CA SER A 111 -11.94 0.55 15.95
C SER A 111 -12.91 0.89 17.07
N GLY A 112 -13.14 2.18 17.32
CA GLY A 112 -13.96 2.62 18.46
C GLY A 112 -13.42 2.12 19.81
N ASP A 113 -14.14 2.41 20.90
CA ASP A 113 -13.73 2.04 22.27
C ASP A 113 -13.75 0.53 22.56
N LYS A 114 -14.30 -0.29 21.65
CA LYS A 114 -14.27 -1.77 21.73
C LYS A 114 -13.14 -2.35 20.87
N ALA A 115 -11.99 -1.69 20.89
CA ALA A 115 -10.88 -1.98 20.00
C ALA A 115 -10.38 -3.43 20.15
N GLU A 116 -10.78 -4.28 19.21
CA GLU A 116 -10.00 -5.46 18.85
C GLU A 116 -8.62 -5.00 18.41
N GLU A 117 -7.59 -5.78 18.75
CA GLU A 117 -6.22 -5.53 18.29
C GLU A 117 -6.21 -5.46 16.76
N TRP A 118 -5.74 -4.33 16.21
CA TRP A 118 -5.61 -4.17 14.76
C TRP A 118 -4.17 -4.38 14.33
N THR A 119 -3.98 -5.13 13.25
CA THR A 119 -2.70 -5.29 12.57
C THR A 119 -2.81 -4.74 11.16
N SER A 120 -2.08 -3.65 10.87
CA SER A 120 -1.94 -3.17 9.50
C SER A 120 -0.87 -3.99 8.77
N ARG A 121 -1.12 -4.29 7.50
CA ARG A 121 -0.18 -5.03 6.63
C ARG A 121 0.24 -4.17 5.45
N VAL A 122 1.52 -4.21 5.13
CA VAL A 122 2.10 -3.56 3.94
C VAL A 122 2.83 -4.62 3.13
N PHE A 123 2.39 -4.84 1.89
CA PHE A 123 3.06 -5.71 0.94
C PHE A 123 3.87 -4.85 -0.03
N LEU A 124 5.18 -4.99 0.02
CA LEU A 124 6.11 -4.28 -0.85
C LEU A 124 6.68 -5.23 -1.89
N ALA A 125 6.50 -4.90 -3.16
CA ALA A 125 7.23 -5.51 -4.27
C ALA A 125 8.20 -4.47 -4.82
N THR A 126 9.49 -4.79 -4.90
CA THR A 126 10.51 -3.86 -5.42
C THR A 126 11.56 -4.59 -6.25
N LYS A 127 12.08 -3.91 -7.27
CA LYS A 127 13.27 -4.37 -7.98
C LYS A 127 14.48 -3.61 -7.42
N PRO A 128 15.42 -4.28 -6.74
CA PRO A 128 16.58 -3.62 -6.15
C PRO A 128 17.42 -2.98 -7.23
N ARG A 129 17.53 -1.64 -7.22
CA ARG A 129 18.34 -0.88 -8.19
C ARG A 129 19.58 -0.27 -7.57
N HIS A 130 19.51 0.10 -6.30
CA HIS A 130 20.62 0.74 -5.61
C HIS A 130 20.60 0.40 -4.10
N PRO A 131 21.77 0.21 -3.45
CA PRO A 131 21.82 -0.09 -2.02
C PRO A 131 21.11 0.91 -1.11
N SER A 132 20.95 2.16 -1.55
CA SER A 132 20.23 3.20 -0.81
C SER A 132 18.74 2.90 -0.58
N GLU A 133 18.14 2.04 -1.41
CA GLU A 133 16.74 1.60 -1.22
C GLU A 133 16.58 0.78 0.07
N LYS A 134 17.69 0.23 0.60
CA LYS A 134 17.70 -0.49 1.89
C LYS A 134 17.38 0.42 3.09
N ALA A 135 17.52 1.74 2.95
CA ALA A 135 17.15 2.70 3.99
C ALA A 135 15.66 2.61 4.37
N LEU A 136 14.80 2.14 3.45
CA LEU A 136 13.39 1.89 3.73
C LEU A 136 13.20 0.91 4.88
N PHE A 137 13.97 -0.17 4.95
CA PHE A 137 13.79 -1.22 5.96
C PHE A 137 14.14 -0.71 7.36
N ASP A 138 15.17 0.12 7.46
CA ASP A 138 15.56 0.78 8.70
C ASP A 138 14.47 1.76 9.16
N LEU A 139 13.93 2.56 8.23
CA LEU A 139 12.80 3.47 8.51
C LEU A 139 11.55 2.70 8.95
N MET A 140 11.16 1.65 8.23
CA MET A 140 10.03 0.79 8.60
C MET A 140 10.18 0.29 10.04
N THR A 141 11.37 -0.20 10.40
CA THR A 141 11.69 -0.68 11.76
C THR A 141 11.58 0.44 12.80
N GLN A 142 12.12 1.63 12.51
CA GLN A 142 12.05 2.81 13.41
C GLN A 142 10.61 3.21 13.73
N TYR A 143 9.68 3.07 12.78
CA TYR A 143 8.25 3.37 12.96
C TYR A 143 7.44 2.17 13.50
N GLY A 144 8.11 1.08 13.88
CA GLY A 144 7.49 -0.09 14.52
C GLY A 144 6.88 -1.10 13.54
N TRP A 145 7.18 -1.00 12.25
CA TRP A 145 6.85 -2.04 11.27
C TRP A 145 7.86 -3.18 11.36
N GLN A 146 7.36 -4.41 11.34
CA GLN A 146 8.17 -5.62 11.41
C GLN A 146 8.02 -6.43 10.13
N LYS A 147 9.14 -6.92 9.58
CA LYS A 147 9.12 -7.82 8.42
C LYS A 147 8.55 -9.19 8.86
N ALA A 148 7.37 -9.52 8.34
CA ALA A 148 6.66 -10.77 8.61
C ALA A 148 6.96 -11.87 7.58
N ALA A 149 7.21 -11.50 6.32
CA ALA A 149 7.61 -12.44 5.26
C ALA A 149 8.49 -11.76 4.21
N GLU A 150 9.26 -12.57 3.48
CA GLU A 150 10.14 -12.17 2.40
C GLU A 150 10.20 -13.26 1.34
N GLN A 151 10.25 -12.87 0.07
CA GLN A 151 10.47 -13.76 -1.06
C GLN A 151 11.27 -13.06 -2.15
N VAL A 152 12.29 -13.73 -2.68
CA VAL A 152 13.06 -13.24 -3.83
C VAL A 152 12.72 -14.10 -5.04
N ILE A 153 12.29 -13.43 -6.11
CA ILE A 153 11.94 -14.07 -7.39
C ILE A 153 13.03 -13.71 -8.41
N PRO A 154 13.87 -14.66 -8.84
CA PRO A 154 14.85 -14.41 -9.87
C PRO A 154 14.15 -14.18 -11.22
N LEU A 155 14.64 -13.22 -12.00
CA LEU A 155 14.14 -12.98 -13.35
C LEU A 155 14.97 -13.77 -14.37
N PRO A 156 14.32 -14.46 -15.33
CA PRO A 156 15.04 -15.19 -16.36
C PRO A 156 15.61 -14.20 -17.39
N ILE A 157 16.89 -13.87 -17.28
CA ILE A 157 17.56 -12.96 -18.22
C ILE A 157 18.75 -13.66 -18.85
N LEU A 158 18.77 -13.68 -20.19
CA LEU A 158 19.85 -14.24 -20.98
C LEU A 158 20.88 -13.14 -21.31
N GLY A 159 22.14 -13.36 -20.90
CA GLY A 159 23.27 -12.55 -21.34
C GLY A 159 23.52 -11.24 -20.60
N SER A 160 22.87 -11.02 -19.45
CA SER A 160 23.15 -9.89 -18.55
C SER A 160 23.32 -10.36 -17.10
N ASP A 161 23.62 -9.42 -16.21
CA ASP A 161 23.65 -9.69 -14.78
C ASP A 161 22.28 -10.21 -14.29
N PRO A 162 22.26 -11.13 -13.31
CA PRO A 162 21.04 -11.64 -12.72
C PRO A 162 20.22 -10.50 -12.10
N GLU A 163 18.95 -10.38 -12.48
CA GLU A 163 18.02 -9.49 -11.80
C GLU A 163 17.03 -10.30 -10.97
N SER A 164 16.42 -9.64 -9.99
CA SER A 164 15.38 -10.23 -9.16
C SER A 164 14.30 -9.21 -8.83
N VAL A 165 13.14 -9.71 -8.43
CA VAL A 165 12.10 -8.94 -7.75
C VAL A 165 12.04 -9.45 -6.32
N GLU A 166 12.10 -8.52 -5.37
CA GLU A 166 12.02 -8.82 -3.94
C GLU A 166 10.63 -8.43 -3.44
N LEU A 167 10.00 -9.35 -2.72
CA LEU A 167 8.68 -9.21 -2.12
C LEU A 167 8.81 -9.25 -0.61
N TYR A 168 8.16 -8.32 0.07
CA TYR A 168 8.21 -8.18 1.52
C TYR A 168 6.80 -7.95 2.08
N LEU A 169 6.49 -8.61 3.19
CA LEU A 169 5.31 -8.31 3.98
C LEU A 169 5.76 -7.69 5.30
N PHE A 170 5.26 -6.50 5.59
CA PHE A 170 5.44 -5.83 6.87
C PHE A 170 4.13 -5.81 7.66
N GLU A 171 4.24 -5.95 8.98
CA GLU A 171 3.13 -5.84 9.92
C GLU A 171 3.43 -4.76 10.97
N GLN A 172 2.42 -3.96 11.32
CA GLN A 172 2.44 -3.11 12.51
C GLN A 172 1.23 -3.43 13.36
N ARG A 173 1.49 -3.79 14.62
CA ARG A 173 0.48 -4.20 15.61
C ARG A 173 0.21 -3.08 16.62
N ASP A 174 -0.99 -3.08 17.17
CA ASP A 174 -1.33 -2.23 18.29
C ASP A 174 -0.66 -2.74 19.59
N ASN A 175 0.50 -2.17 19.95
CA ASN A 175 1.13 -2.43 21.24
C ASN A 175 0.45 -1.60 22.32
N ARG A 176 -0.68 -2.06 22.86
CA ARG A 176 -1.15 -1.56 24.15
C ARG A 176 -0.23 -2.14 25.23
N LYS A 177 0.58 -1.28 25.86
CA LYS A 177 1.19 -1.61 27.16
C LYS A 177 0.03 -1.96 28.10
N LYS A 178 -0.06 -3.24 28.48
CA LYS A 178 -0.89 -3.69 29.60
C LYS A 178 -0.42 -3.04 30.89
#